data_AF-A3MU54-F1
#
_entry.id   AF-A3MU54-F1
#
_cell.length_a   1.000
_cell.length_b   1.000
_cell.length_c   1.000
_cell.angle_alpha   90.00
_cell.angle_beta   90.00
_cell.angle_gamma   90.00
#
_symmetry.space_group_name_H-M   'P 1'
#
loop_
_entity.id
_entity.type
_entity.pdbx_description
1 polymer ?
#
loop_
_entity_poly.entity_id
_entity_poly.type
_entity_poly.pdbx_seq_one_letter_code
_entity_poly.pdbx_strand_id
1 'polypeptide(L)'
;MSRLVIFDLLHGEVIRLLERWGERRLASEVERAGESHDVYTFLDRAFSMYYAEYGGVNCRWLREELQRDWDRVVGVVLPALLRQYLSARRRGGKGGEEAVEELRASTWA
;
A
#
# COMPACT_ATOMS: atom_id res chain seq x y z
N MET A 1 9.44 -5.68 8.36
CA MET A 1 8.71 -5.54 9.65
C MET A 1 7.63 -4.46 9.58
N SER A 2 7.83 -3.36 8.85
CA SER A 2 6.84 -2.30 8.61
C SER A 2 5.55 -2.78 7.91
N ARG A 3 5.63 -3.82 7.08
CA ARG A 3 4.46 -4.49 6.47
C ARG A 3 3.36 -4.87 7.49
N LEU A 4 3.74 -5.37 8.66
CA LEU A 4 2.79 -5.82 9.68
C LEU A 4 2.06 -4.62 10.31
N VAL A 5 2.75 -3.49 10.48
CA VAL A 5 2.12 -2.23 10.93
C VAL A 5 1.12 -1.71 9.90
N ILE A 6 1.46 -1.77 8.61
CA ILE A 6 0.57 -1.36 7.51
C ILE A 6 -0.65 -2.26 7.47
N PHE A 7 -0.48 -3.57 7.62
CA PHE A 7 -1.59 -4.51 7.70
C PHE A 7 -2.49 -4.19 8.90
N ASP A 8 -1.92 -4.14 10.12
CA ASP A 8 -2.66 -3.89 11.35
C ASP A 8 -3.49 -2.60 11.31
N LEU A 9 -2.93 -1.53 10.73
CA LEU A 9 -3.57 -0.23 10.71
C LEU A 9 -4.50 -0.06 9.51
N LEU A 10 -4.08 -0.46 8.31
CA LEU A 10 -4.74 -0.07 7.06
C LEU A 10 -5.55 -1.19 6.41
N HIS A 11 -5.50 -2.44 6.90
CA HIS A 11 -6.21 -3.57 6.26
C HIS A 11 -7.70 -3.26 6.05
N GLY A 12 -8.39 -2.77 7.08
CA GLY A 12 -9.81 -2.42 6.98
C GLY A 12 -10.10 -1.29 5.98
N GLU A 13 -9.18 -0.34 5.78
CA GLU A 13 -9.33 0.72 4.78
C GLU A 13 -9.02 0.22 3.37
N VAL A 14 -8.03 -0.67 3.22
CA VAL A 14 -7.70 -1.31 1.94
C VAL A 14 -8.92 -2.08 1.42
N ILE A 15 -9.53 -2.94 2.24
CA ILE A 15 -10.72 -3.71 1.85
C ILE A 15 -11.87 -2.76 1.47
N ARG A 16 -12.18 -1.78 2.33
CA ARG A 16 -13.25 -0.81 2.07
C ARG A 16 -13.05 -0.03 0.77
N LEU A 17 -11.82 0.39 0.45
CA LEU A 17 -11.51 1.10 -0.79
C LEU A 17 -11.69 0.20 -2.01
N LEU A 18 -11.17 -1.03 -1.96
CA LEU A 18 -11.31 -1.99 -3.05
C LEU A 18 -12.77 -2.33 -3.33
N GLU A 19 -13.57 -2.58 -2.29
CA GLU A 19 -15.00 -2.85 -2.43
C GLU A 19 -15.75 -1.65 -3.02
N ARG A 20 -15.46 -0.44 -2.55
CA ARG A 20 -16.06 0.81 -3.04
C ARG A 20 -15.76 1.03 -4.53
N TRP A 21 -14.60 0.62 -5.01
CA TRP A 21 -14.22 0.72 -6.42
C TRP A 21 -14.69 -0.45 -7.28
N GLY A 22 -15.42 -1.42 -6.70
CA GLY A 22 -15.92 -2.59 -7.41
C GLY A 22 -14.91 -3.73 -7.58
N GLU A 23 -13.72 -3.62 -6.97
CA GLU A 23 -12.66 -4.64 -7.02
C GLU A 23 -12.89 -5.78 -6.00
N ARG A 24 -14.13 -6.30 -5.95
CA ARG A 24 -14.58 -7.27 -4.93
C ARG A 24 -13.77 -8.57 -4.93
N ARG A 25 -13.36 -9.04 -6.12
CA ARG A 25 -12.53 -10.24 -6.25
C ARG A 25 -11.17 -10.03 -5.59
N LEU A 26 -10.53 -8.88 -5.87
CA LEU A 26 -9.26 -8.53 -5.24
C LEU A 26 -9.43 -8.33 -3.74
N ALA A 27 -10.49 -7.65 -3.29
CA ALA A 27 -10.79 -7.51 -1.87
C ALA A 27 -10.88 -8.86 -1.17
N SER A 28 -11.57 -9.84 -1.77
CA SER A 28 -11.65 -11.21 -1.23
C SER A 28 -10.30 -11.94 -1.24
N GLU A 29 -9.48 -11.75 -2.28
CA GLU A 29 -8.12 -12.30 -2.36
C GLU A 29 -7.23 -11.72 -1.25
N VAL A 30 -7.28 -10.40 -1.04
CA VAL A 30 -6.54 -9.68 0.01
C VAL A 30 -6.99 -10.12 1.40
N GLU A 31 -8.30 -10.25 1.63
CA GLU A 31 -8.85 -10.67 2.91
C GLU A 31 -8.43 -12.11 3.26
N ARG A 32 -8.48 -13.04 2.30
CA ARG A 32 -8.06 -14.43 2.52
C ARG A 32 -6.57 -14.60 2.74
N ALA A 33 -5.75 -13.87 1.98
CA ALA A 33 -4.30 -13.94 2.10
C ALA A 33 -3.77 -13.13 3.31
N GLY A 34 -4.55 -12.16 3.80
CA GLY A 34 -4.17 -11.28 4.89
C GLY A 34 -2.86 -10.55 4.62
N GLU A 35 -2.00 -10.47 5.64
CA GLU A 35 -0.68 -9.81 5.58
C GLU A 35 0.26 -10.42 4.51
N SER A 36 0.00 -11.65 4.08
CA SER A 36 0.78 -12.33 3.03
C SER A 36 0.42 -11.88 1.62
N HIS A 37 -0.65 -11.09 1.42
CA HIS A 37 -0.99 -10.57 0.10
C HIS A 37 0.07 -9.58 -0.40
N ASP A 38 0.41 -9.65 -1.68
CA ASP A 38 1.48 -8.87 -2.31
C ASP A 38 1.23 -7.35 -2.28
N VAL A 39 -0.03 -6.93 -2.20
CA VAL A 39 -0.42 -5.53 -1.96
C VAL A 39 0.27 -4.94 -0.74
N TYR A 40 0.46 -5.71 0.34
CA TYR A 40 1.12 -5.21 1.55
C TYR A 40 2.63 -5.08 1.37
N THR A 41 3.24 -5.92 0.54
CA THR A 41 4.64 -5.75 0.12
C THR A 41 4.79 -4.48 -0.72
N PHE A 42 3.87 -4.22 -1.64
CA PHE A 42 3.84 -2.99 -2.41
C PHE A 42 3.67 -1.75 -1.51
N LEU A 43 2.67 -1.75 -0.63
CA LEU A 43 2.40 -0.64 0.28
C LEU A 43 3.59 -0.40 1.21
N ASP A 44 4.25 -1.45 1.72
CA ASP A 44 5.43 -1.33 2.56
C ASP A 44 6.56 -0.55 1.88
N ARG A 45 6.88 -0.92 0.65
CA ARG A 45 7.90 -0.23 -0.15
C ARG A 45 7.45 1.18 -0.54
N ALA A 46 6.18 1.36 -0.88
CA ALA A 46 5.64 2.65 -1.29
C ALA A 46 5.60 3.66 -0.14
N PHE A 47 5.14 3.26 1.05
CA PHE A 47 5.21 4.09 2.25
C PHE A 47 6.65 4.35 2.66
N SER A 48 7.54 3.36 2.55
CA SER A 48 8.96 3.57 2.82
C SER A 48 9.56 4.64 1.90
N MET A 49 9.17 4.70 0.62
CA MET A 49 9.58 5.74 -0.31
C MET A 49 8.94 7.09 0.02
N TYR A 50 7.63 7.11 0.29
CA TYR A 50 6.90 8.33 0.67
C TYR A 50 7.49 9.00 1.91
N TYR A 51 7.97 8.20 2.87
CA TYR A 51 8.60 8.66 4.11
C TYR A 51 10.13 8.58 4.09
N ALA A 52 10.76 8.28 2.95
CA ALA A 52 12.21 8.06 2.86
C ALA A 52 13.04 9.32 3.21
N GLU A 53 12.45 10.51 3.06
CA GLU A 53 13.08 11.78 3.45
C GLU A 53 13.41 11.85 4.95
N TYR A 54 12.83 10.99 5.79
CA TYR A 54 12.96 11.05 7.24
C TYR A 54 14.01 10.12 7.87
N GLY A 55 14.84 9.45 7.07
CA GLY A 55 16.01 8.71 7.57
C GLY A 55 15.67 7.47 8.38
N GLY A 56 15.35 6.36 7.70
CA GLY A 56 15.21 5.04 8.31
C GLY A 56 13.84 4.82 8.96
N VAL A 57 12.95 4.19 8.21
CA VAL A 57 11.59 3.85 8.67
C VAL A 57 11.65 2.64 9.59
N ASN A 58 11.80 2.85 10.90
CA ASN A 58 11.53 1.79 11.87
C ASN A 58 10.01 1.66 12.10
N CYS A 59 9.56 0.49 12.56
CA CYS A 59 8.12 0.18 12.64
C CYS A 59 7.34 1.07 13.62
N ARG A 60 7.99 1.52 14.69
CA ARG A 60 7.37 2.40 15.68
C ARG A 60 7.14 3.78 15.08
N TRP A 61 8.17 4.32 14.42
CA TRP A 61 8.10 5.61 13.76
C TRP A 61 7.04 5.62 12.64
N LEU A 62 7.00 4.56 11.80
CA LEU A 62 5.99 4.44 10.74
C LEU A 62 4.57 4.44 11.31
N ARG A 63 4.35 3.71 12.41
CA ARG A 63 3.05 3.69 13.09
C ARG A 63 2.67 5.09 13.56
N GLU A 64 3.58 5.77 14.23
CA GLU A 64 3.35 7.13 14.77
C GLU A 64 3.02 8.12 13.64
N GLU A 65 3.74 8.09 12.52
CA GLU A 65 3.46 8.99 11.39
C GLU A 65 2.18 8.66 10.64
N LEU A 66 1.88 7.38 10.41
CA LEU A 66 0.60 6.98 9.80
C LEU A 66 -0.59 7.42 10.67
N GLN A 67 -0.46 7.36 12.00
CA GLN A 67 -1.50 7.78 12.92
C GLN A 67 -1.59 9.31 13.02
N ARG A 68 -0.46 10.02 12.96
CA ARG A 68 -0.42 11.48 13.00
C ARG A 68 -1.12 12.09 11.79
N ASP A 69 -0.87 11.55 10.60
CA ASP A 69 -1.41 12.05 9.33
C ASP A 69 -2.57 11.18 8.80
N TRP A 70 -3.30 10.51 9.72
CA TRP A 70 -4.28 9.48 9.38
C TRP A 70 -5.27 9.89 8.28
N ASP A 71 -5.90 11.06 8.41
CA ASP A 71 -6.89 11.55 7.44
C ASP A 71 -6.29 11.74 6.04
N ARG A 72 -5.04 12.23 5.97
CA ARG A 72 -4.32 12.39 4.71
C ARG A 72 -3.93 11.04 4.14
N VAL A 73 -3.48 10.12 4.98
CA VAL A 73 -3.10 8.76 4.57
C VAL A 73 -4.30 8.04 3.98
N VAL A 74 -5.42 7.96 4.69
CA VAL A 74 -6.61 7.23 4.24
C VAL A 74 -7.35 7.96 3.12
N GLY A 75 -7.37 9.30 3.15
CA GLY A 75 -8.11 10.09 2.17
C GLY A 75 -7.38 10.31 0.84
N VAL A 76 -6.04 10.31 0.84
CA VAL A 76 -5.24 10.72 -0.32
C VAL A 76 -4.16 9.70 -0.67
N VAL A 77 -3.27 9.39 0.27
CA VAL A 77 -2.05 8.62 -0.02
C VAL A 77 -2.39 7.16 -0.33
N LEU A 78 -3.07 6.47 0.58
CA LEU A 78 -3.47 5.07 0.41
C LEU A 78 -4.33 4.86 -0.85
N PRO A 79 -5.35 5.70 -1.15
CA PRO A 79 -6.08 5.61 -2.40
C PRO A 79 -5.21 5.75 -3.65
N ALA A 80 -4.25 6.69 -3.66
CA ALA A 80 -3.36 6.88 -4.79
C ALA A 80 -2.45 5.66 -5.00
N LEU A 81 -1.87 5.14 -3.93
CA LEU A 81 -1.01 3.95 -3.95
C LEU A 81 -1.78 2.70 -4.42
N LEU A 82 -3.00 2.47 -3.92
CA LEU A 82 -3.82 1.35 -4.37
C LEU A 82 -4.20 1.45 -5.85
N ARG A 83 -4.45 2.66 -6.38
CA ARG A 83 -4.69 2.85 -7.82
C ARG A 83 -3.46 2.53 -8.67
N GLN A 84 -2.27 2.85 -8.19
CA GLN A 84 -1.02 2.46 -8.86
C GLN A 84 -0.86 0.94 -8.85
N TYR A 85 -1.08 0.28 -7.71
CA TYR A 85 -1.07 -1.18 -7.62
C TYR A 85 -2.06 -1.83 -8.60
N LEU A 86 -3.31 -1.34 -8.65
CA LEU A 86 -4.32 -1.82 -9.59
C LEU A 86 -3.90 -1.63 -11.05
N SER A 87 -3.31 -0.48 -11.38
CA SER A 87 -2.82 -0.18 -12.72
C SER A 87 -1.72 -1.15 -13.15
N ALA A 88 -0.73 -1.36 -12.29
CA ALA A 88 0.38 -2.30 -12.53
C ALA A 88 -0.14 -3.73 -12.72
N ARG A 89 -1.05 -4.18 -11.83
CA ARG A 89 -1.64 -5.52 -11.91
C ARG A 89 -2.43 -5.76 -13.19
N ARG A 90 -3.17 -4.75 -13.69
CA ARG A 90 -3.95 -4.85 -14.94
C ARG A 90 -3.06 -4.97 -16.19
N ARG A 91 -1.82 -4.46 -16.15
CA ARG A 91 -0.88 -4.54 -17.28
C ARG A 91 -0.20 -5.92 -17.40
N GLY A 92 -0.62 -6.90 -16.60
CA GLY A 92 -0.13 -8.27 -16.67
C GLY A 92 1.02 -8.56 -15.70
N GLY A 93 1.36 -7.61 -14.83
CA GLY A 93 2.43 -7.79 -13.88
C GLY A 93 2.07 -8.80 -12.79
N LYS A 94 2.86 -9.87 -12.69
CA LYS A 94 2.72 -10.86 -11.60
C LYS A 94 3.41 -10.30 -10.36
N GLY A 95 2.66 -9.52 -9.58
CA GLY A 95 2.99 -9.30 -8.18
C GLY A 95 3.41 -7.89 -7.81
N GLY A 96 3.32 -7.61 -6.51
CA GLY A 96 3.72 -6.35 -5.89
C GLY A 96 5.14 -5.89 -6.18
N GLU A 97 6.05 -6.74 -6.68
CA GLU A 97 7.41 -6.32 -7.08
C GLU A 97 7.44 -5.50 -8.38
N GLU A 98 6.64 -5.86 -9.37
CA GLU A 98 6.57 -5.14 -10.64
C GLU A 98 5.89 -3.78 -10.47
N ALA A 99 4.87 -3.73 -9.59
CA ALA A 99 4.25 -2.48 -9.16
C ALA A 99 5.23 -1.55 -8.42
N VAL A 100 6.20 -2.11 -7.68
CA VAL A 100 7.25 -1.32 -7.02
C VAL A 100 8.26 -0.78 -8.02
N GLU A 101 8.60 -1.56 -9.05
CA GLU A 101 9.49 -1.10 -10.12
C GLU A 101 8.85 0.03 -10.93
N GLU A 102 7.54 -0.05 -11.20
CA GLU A 102 6.78 1.02 -11.84
C GLU A 102 6.69 2.27 -10.94
N LEU A 103 6.52 2.10 -9.63
CA LEU A 103 6.54 3.21 -8.67
C LEU A 103 7.89 3.95 -8.73
N ARG A 104 9.00 3.21 -8.80
CA ARG A 104 10.34 3.81 -8.95
C ARG A 104 10.46 4.56 -10.28
N ALA A 105 9.98 3.98 -11.38
CA ALA A 105 10.00 4.64 -12.69
C ALA A 105 9.16 5.92 -12.71
N SER A 106 8.00 5.93 -12.05
CA SER A 106 7.09 7.08 -11.99
C SER A 106 7.52 8.18 -11.02
N THR A 107 8.44 7.90 -10.08
CA THR A 107 8.94 8.90 -9.11
C THR A 107 10.14 9.69 -9.66
N TRP A 108 10.73 9.25 -10.78
CA TRP A 108 11.92 9.86 -11.42
C TRP A 108 11.67 10.33 -12.87
N ALA A 109 10.41 10.48 -13.28
CA ALA A 109 10.00 11.06 -14.56
C ALA A 109 9.33 12.43 -14.34
#